data_AF-A0A523GVF7-F1
#
_entry.id   AF-A0A523GVF7-F1
#
_cell.length_a   1.000
_cell.length_b   1.000
_cell.length_c   1.000
_cell.angle_alpha   90.00
_cell.angle_beta   90.00
_cell.angle_gamma   90.00
#
_symmetry.space_group_name_H-M   'P 1'
#
loop_
_entity.id
_entity.type
_entity.pdbx_description
1 polymer ?
#
loop_
_entity_poly.entity_id
_entity_poly.type
_entity_poly.pdbx_seq_one_letter_code
_entity_poly.pdbx_strand_id
1 'polypeptide(L)'
;MDTHIISAQRAVGIIATALAEAFPYTDFAVRLEDPLLSSADIRGVDVVWSSGPGREQVEDILDQYQSVSWDPLTGVLSSRTHYNVSKNGDLIRVMYNIDYIFCDGPDESTITEKSDRKPRAC
;
A
#
# COMPACT_ATOMS: atom_id res chain seq x y z
N MET A 1 -1.77 -23.99 -12.49
CA MET A 1 -2.32 -22.64 -12.30
C MET A 1 -1.14 -21.72 -12.13
N ASP A 2 -0.93 -20.82 -13.08
CA ASP A 2 0.27 -20.00 -13.13
C ASP A 2 0.17 -18.86 -12.12
N THR A 3 1.27 -18.58 -11.44
CA THR A 3 1.38 -17.48 -10.46
C THR A 3 2.32 -16.43 -10.98
N HIS A 4 1.82 -15.22 -11.13
CA HIS A 4 2.58 -14.06 -11.56
C HIS A 4 2.90 -13.19 -10.36
N ILE A 5 4.19 -13.06 -10.07
CA ILE A 5 4.69 -12.18 -9.02
C ILE A 5 4.91 -10.79 -9.62
N ILE A 6 4.23 -9.79 -9.07
CA ILE A 6 4.45 -8.39 -9.37
C ILE A 6 5.52 -7.89 -8.40
N SER A 7 6.67 -7.47 -8.95
CA SER A 7 7.75 -6.90 -8.15
C SER A 7 7.31 -5.63 -7.44
N ALA A 8 7.93 -5.34 -6.30
CA ALA A 8 7.60 -4.15 -5.52
C ALA A 8 7.77 -2.85 -6.33
N GLN A 9 8.82 -2.76 -7.16
CA GLN A 9 9.04 -1.63 -8.06
C GLN A 9 7.88 -1.44 -9.05
N ARG A 10 7.38 -2.55 -9.61
CA ARG A 10 6.24 -2.51 -10.52
C ARG A 10 4.94 -2.17 -9.77
N ALA A 11 4.77 -2.68 -8.56
CA ALA A 11 3.62 -2.39 -7.73
C ALA A 11 3.53 -0.90 -7.38
N VAL A 12 4.64 -0.24 -7.06
CA VAL A 12 4.68 1.22 -6.84
C VAL A 12 4.19 2.01 -8.05
N GLY A 13 4.63 1.63 -9.26
CA GLY A 13 4.14 2.27 -10.48
C GLY A 13 2.62 2.11 -10.67
N ILE A 14 2.10 0.90 -10.42
CA ILE A 14 0.65 0.62 -10.50
C ILE A 14 -0.12 1.44 -9.47
N ILE A 15 0.36 1.47 -8.22
CA ILE A 15 -0.26 2.24 -7.13
C ILE A 15 -0.28 3.72 -7.45
N ALA A 16 0.85 4.29 -7.90
CA ALA A 16 0.92 5.70 -8.25
C ALA A 16 -0.06 6.07 -9.37
N THR A 17 -0.21 5.23 -10.39
CA THR A 17 -1.22 5.42 -11.43
C THR A 17 -2.63 5.35 -10.88
N ALA A 18 -2.95 4.33 -10.08
CA ALA A 18 -4.29 4.15 -9.51
C ALA A 18 -4.72 5.33 -8.63
N LEU A 19 -3.80 5.85 -7.80
CA LEU A 19 -4.05 7.02 -6.96
C LEU A 19 -4.27 8.29 -7.79
N ALA A 20 -3.45 8.52 -8.82
CA ALA A 20 -3.59 9.67 -9.70
C ALA A 20 -4.91 9.64 -10.51
N GLU A 21 -5.38 8.45 -10.89
CA GLU A 21 -6.67 8.28 -11.57
C GLU A 21 -7.86 8.54 -10.62
N ALA A 22 -7.79 8.03 -9.38
CA ALA A 22 -8.85 8.21 -8.40
C ALA A 22 -8.93 9.64 -7.84
N PHE A 23 -7.79 10.31 -7.69
CA PHE A 23 -7.67 11.62 -7.06
C PHE A 23 -6.81 12.57 -7.94
N PRO A 24 -7.36 13.04 -9.07
CA PRO A 24 -6.59 13.76 -10.09
C PRO A 24 -6.07 15.14 -9.68
N TYR A 25 -6.49 15.65 -8.52
CA TYR A 25 -6.10 16.96 -7.98
C TYR A 25 -5.20 16.85 -6.73
N THR A 26 -4.76 15.64 -6.39
CA THR A 26 -3.87 15.39 -5.24
C THR A 26 -2.51 14.89 -5.73
N ASP A 27 -1.45 15.53 -5.25
CA ASP A 27 -0.09 15.08 -5.49
C ASP A 27 0.29 14.00 -4.46
N PHE A 28 0.53 12.78 -4.93
CA PHE A 28 1.01 11.67 -4.12
C PHE A 28 2.50 11.43 -4.32
N ALA A 29 3.22 11.22 -3.22
CA ALA A 29 4.54 10.62 -3.20
C ALA A 29 4.42 9.15 -2.79
N VAL A 30 4.78 8.23 -3.70
CA VAL A 30 4.80 6.77 -3.44
C VAL A 30 6.24 6.30 -3.53
N ARG A 31 6.76 5.69 -2.46
CA ARG A 31 8.14 5.19 -2.40
C ARG A 31 8.23 3.78 -1.84
N LEU A 32 9.29 3.08 -2.20
CA LEU A 32 9.68 1.81 -1.55
C LEU A 32 10.58 2.09 -0.36
N GLU A 33 10.44 1.31 0.71
CA GLU A 33 11.45 1.27 1.77
C GLU A 33 12.78 0.72 1.23
N ASP A 34 13.91 1.31 1.65
CA ASP A 34 15.28 0.91 1.31
C ASP A 34 16.01 0.29 2.51
N PRO A 35 16.99 -0.64 2.33
CA PRO A 35 17.64 -1.04 1.09
C PRO A 35 17.16 -2.38 0.48
N LEU A 36 17.50 -2.61 -0.79
CA LEU A 36 17.24 -3.84 -1.54
C LEU A 36 18.20 -4.97 -1.11
N LEU A 37 17.73 -5.92 -0.30
CA LEU A 37 18.53 -7.10 0.10
C LEU A 37 18.22 -8.34 -0.74
N SER A 38 16.98 -8.51 -1.21
CA SER A 38 16.58 -9.53 -2.18
C SER A 38 15.28 -9.13 -2.90
N SER A 39 15.06 -9.61 -4.13
CA SER A 39 13.83 -9.35 -4.91
C SER A 39 12.63 -10.22 -4.51
N ALA A 40 12.82 -11.17 -3.59
CA ALA A 40 11.82 -12.16 -3.19
C ALA A 40 11.05 -11.79 -1.92
N ASP A 41 11.51 -10.80 -1.16
CA ASP A 41 10.90 -10.43 0.12
C ASP A 41 9.79 -9.39 -0.07
N ILE A 42 8.72 -9.50 0.75
CA ILE A 42 7.64 -8.50 0.82
C ILE A 42 8.26 -7.16 1.21
N ARG A 43 7.91 -6.09 0.48
CA ARG A 43 8.50 -4.76 0.65
C ARG A 43 7.49 -3.77 1.23
N GLY A 44 7.93 -2.94 2.18
CA GLY A 44 7.18 -1.76 2.59
C GLY A 44 7.08 -0.74 1.45
N VAL A 45 5.88 -0.23 1.24
CA VAL A 45 5.56 0.92 0.40
C VAL A 45 5.03 2.03 1.30
N ASP A 46 5.61 3.22 1.19
CA ASP A 46 5.08 4.42 1.84
C ASP A 46 4.33 5.25 0.82
N VAL A 47 3.14 5.73 1.20
CA VAL A 47 2.31 6.66 0.43
C VAL A 47 2.09 7.91 1.27
N VAL A 48 2.44 9.08 0.72
CA VAL A 48 2.37 10.37 1.42
C VAL A 48 1.68 11.41 0.51
N TRP A 49 0.79 12.21 1.09
CA TRP A 49 0.15 13.36 0.45
C TRP A 49 -0.11 14.44 1.51
N SER A 50 -0.16 15.71 1.11
CA SER A 50 -0.31 16.84 2.04
C SER A 50 -1.74 17.35 2.19
N SER A 51 -2.59 17.12 1.18
CA SER A 51 -3.97 17.61 1.16
C SER A 51 -4.82 16.79 0.20
N GLY A 52 -6.14 16.79 0.41
CA GLY A 52 -7.10 16.08 -0.45
C GLY A 52 -7.83 14.96 0.29
N PRO A 53 -7.85 13.72 -0.23
CA PRO A 53 -8.67 12.64 0.31
C PRO A 53 -8.27 12.27 1.74
N GLY A 54 -9.25 11.80 2.50
CA GLY A 54 -9.01 11.19 3.79
C GLY A 54 -8.26 9.88 3.65
N ARG A 55 -7.50 9.51 4.69
CA ARG A 55 -6.71 8.28 4.74
C ARG A 55 -7.51 7.02 4.39
N GLU A 56 -8.72 6.88 4.92
CA GLU A 56 -9.60 5.74 4.66
C GLU A 56 -9.90 5.56 3.16
N GLN A 57 -10.07 6.66 2.42
CA GLN A 57 -10.34 6.62 0.98
C GLN A 57 -9.11 6.18 0.17
N VAL A 58 -7.91 6.52 0.64
CA VAL A 58 -6.65 6.06 0.04
C VAL A 58 -6.42 4.59 0.38
N GLU A 59 -6.69 4.18 1.63
CA GLU A 59 -6.65 2.79 2.10
C GLU A 59 -7.51 1.87 1.23
N ASP A 60 -8.76 2.25 0.93
CA ASP A 60 -9.68 1.47 0.10
C ASP A 60 -9.11 1.14 -1.31
N ILE A 61 -8.30 2.03 -1.88
CA ILE A 61 -7.64 1.80 -3.17
C ILE A 61 -6.43 0.88 -2.99
N LEU A 62 -5.60 1.16 -1.98
CA LEU A 62 -4.38 0.41 -1.73
C LEU A 62 -4.67 -1.04 -1.32
N ASP A 63 -5.81 -1.30 -0.67
CA ASP A 63 -6.32 -2.62 -0.26
C ASP A 63 -6.38 -3.65 -1.39
N GLN A 64 -6.48 -3.17 -2.62
CA GLN A 64 -6.50 -3.99 -3.84
C GLN A 64 -5.12 -4.55 -4.21
N TYR A 65 -4.05 -4.00 -3.65
CA TYR A 65 -2.67 -4.35 -4.03
C TYR A 65 -1.88 -5.05 -2.91
N GLN A 66 -2.44 -5.23 -1.71
CA GLN A 66 -1.77 -6.02 -0.67
C GLN A 66 -2.02 -7.53 -0.84
N SER A 67 -0.95 -8.32 -0.72
CA SER A 67 -1.07 -9.79 -0.65
C SER A 67 -1.24 -10.30 0.78
N VAL A 68 -1.29 -9.40 1.76
CA VAL A 68 -1.52 -9.70 3.17
C VAL A 68 -2.73 -8.91 3.67
N SER A 69 -3.29 -9.30 4.80
CA SER A 69 -4.26 -8.50 5.54
C SER A 69 -3.97 -8.66 7.01
N TRP A 70 -3.87 -7.56 7.74
CA TRP A 70 -3.64 -7.56 9.17
C TRP A 70 -4.96 -7.33 9.91
N ASP A 71 -5.28 -8.23 10.84
CA ASP A 71 -6.39 -8.04 11.77
C ASP A 71 -5.89 -7.33 13.05
N PRO A 72 -6.31 -6.09 13.34
CA PRO A 72 -5.87 -5.35 14.51
C PRO A 72 -6.34 -5.94 15.84
N LEU A 73 -7.44 -6.70 15.84
CA LEU A 73 -8.02 -7.26 17.05
C LEU A 73 -7.30 -8.55 17.48
N THR A 74 -6.91 -9.36 16.50
CA THR A 74 -6.28 -10.67 16.74
C THR A 74 -4.77 -10.66 16.51
N GLY A 75 -4.23 -9.65 15.83
CA GLY A 75 -2.83 -9.57 15.42
C GLY A 75 -2.45 -10.56 14.31
N VAL A 76 -3.43 -11.24 13.70
CA VAL A 76 -3.19 -12.25 12.67
C VAL A 76 -2.92 -11.59 11.32
N LEU A 77 -1.82 -12.01 10.69
CA LEU A 77 -1.54 -11.76 9.28
C LEU A 77 -2.13 -12.91 8.45
N SER A 78 -3.12 -12.59 7.61
CA SER A 78 -3.69 -13.53 6.64
C SER A 78 -3.20 -13.20 5.24
N SER A 79 -3.07 -14.19 4.36
CA SER A 79 -2.71 -13.95 2.95
C SER A 79 -3.95 -13.61 2.12
N ARG A 80 -3.93 -12.52 1.36
CA ARG A 80 -4.87 -12.24 0.28
C ARG A 80 -4.34 -12.82 -1.03
N THR A 81 -5.19 -13.51 -1.76
CA THR A 81 -4.85 -14.04 -3.10
C THR A 81 -5.63 -13.27 -4.15
N HIS A 82 -4.91 -12.69 -5.09
CA HIS A 82 -5.50 -12.00 -6.24
C HIS A 82 -5.56 -12.92 -7.44
N TYR A 83 -6.59 -12.73 -8.26
CA TYR A 83 -6.74 -13.42 -9.53
C TYR A 83 -6.96 -12.40 -10.63
N ASN A 84 -6.37 -12.65 -11.79
CA ASN A 84 -6.62 -11.86 -12.99
C ASN A 84 -6.92 -12.78 -14.16
N VAL A 85 -7.59 -12.25 -15.18
CA VAL A 85 -7.84 -12.98 -16.43
C VAL A 85 -6.77 -12.57 -17.44
N SER A 86 -6.03 -13.55 -17.93
CA SER A 86 -4.99 -13.33 -18.95
C SER A 86 -5.62 -12.89 -20.27
N LYS A 87 -4.80 -12.39 -21.21
CA LYS A 87 -5.27 -12.05 -22.57
C LYS A 87 -5.89 -13.24 -23.31
N ASN A 88 -5.58 -14.46 -22.90
CA ASN A 88 -6.08 -15.70 -23.49
C ASN A 88 -7.35 -16.22 -22.78
N GLY A 89 -7.84 -15.52 -21.75
CA GLY A 89 -9.01 -15.93 -20.97
C GLY A 89 -8.72 -16.82 -19.76
N ASP A 90 -7.46 -17.15 -19.51
CA ASP A 90 -7.07 -18.02 -18.39
C ASP A 90 -7.06 -17.26 -17.05
N LEU A 91 -7.52 -17.91 -15.99
CA LEU A 91 -7.39 -17.38 -14.64
C LEU A 91 -5.94 -17.56 -14.15
N ILE A 92 -5.25 -16.46 -13.89
CA ILE A 92 -3.89 -16.44 -13.33
C ILE A 92 -3.92 -15.91 -11.91
N ARG A 93 -3.12 -16.52 -11.03
CA ARG A 93 -2.90 -16.00 -9.68
C ARG A 93 -1.94 -14.82 -9.77
N VAL A 94 -2.27 -13.71 -9.12
CA VAL A 94 -1.41 -12.54 -9.02
C VAL A 94 -1.00 -12.36 -7.56
N MET A 95 0.29 -12.12 -7.35
CA MET A 95 0.83 -11.80 -6.02
C MET A 95 1.64 -10.51 -6.12
N TYR A 96 1.21 -9.51 -5.37
CA TYR A 96 1.96 -8.26 -5.21
C TYR A 96 2.95 -8.41 -4.08
N ASN A 97 4.23 -8.19 -4.36
CA ASN A 97 5.28 -8.36 -3.38
C ASN A 97 5.48 -7.09 -2.53
N ILE A 98 4.39 -6.58 -1.97
CA ILE A 98 4.36 -5.36 -1.16
C ILE A 98 3.45 -5.51 0.06
N ASP A 99 3.78 -4.73 1.06
CA ASP A 99 2.96 -4.34 2.21
C ASP A 99 3.08 -2.81 2.34
N TYR A 100 2.15 -2.13 3.00
CA TYR A 100 2.22 -0.68 3.14
C TYR A 100 2.11 -0.23 4.59
N ILE A 101 2.91 0.77 4.90
CA ILE A 101 2.88 1.46 6.19
C ILE A 101 2.34 2.86 5.92
N PHE A 102 1.21 3.18 6.54
CA PHE A 102 0.67 4.53 6.51
C PHE A 102 1.44 5.39 7.49
N CYS A 103 2.18 6.37 6.97
CA CYS A 103 2.70 7.46 7.77
C CYS A 103 1.71 8.62 7.62
N ASP A 104 0.96 8.92 8.68
CA ASP A 104 0.17 10.15 8.70
C ASP A 104 1.14 11.33 8.51
N GLY A 105 0.91 12.14 7.47
CA GLY A 105 1.58 13.42 7.34
C GLY A 105 1.27 14.30 8.56
N PRO A 106 2.09 15.31 8.89
CA PRO A 106 1.81 16.16 10.04
C PRO A 106 0.45 16.82 9.88
N ASP A 107 -0.52 16.35 10.64
CA ASP A 107 -1.85 16.94 10.73
C ASP A 107 -1.68 18.37 11.25
N GLU A 108 -2.18 19.38 10.54
CA GLU A 108 -2.14 20.78 10.98
C GLU A 108 -2.84 20.99 12.34
N SER A 109 -3.71 20.05 12.75
CA SER A 109 -4.35 19.98 14.07
C SER A 109 -3.42 19.51 15.19
N THR A 110 -2.29 18.86 14.88
CA THR A 110 -1.40 18.24 15.88
C THR A 110 -0.35 19.20 16.45
N ILE A 111 -0.27 20.44 15.95
CA ILE A 111 0.67 21.44 16.48
C ILE A 111 0.26 21.92 17.90
N THR A 112 -0.96 21.60 18.37
CA THR A 112 -1.49 22.17 19.63
C THR A 112 -1.80 21.23 20.80
N GLU A 113 -1.70 19.90 20.70
CA GLU A 113 -1.98 19.05 21.87
C GLU A 113 -0.92 17.97 22.14
N LYS A 114 -0.12 18.24 23.18
CA LYS A 114 0.60 17.20 23.94
C LYS A 114 -0.43 16.29 24.62
N SER A 115 -0.59 15.03 24.22
CA SER A 115 -1.01 13.95 25.14
C SER A 115 -0.91 12.54 24.54
N ASP A 116 0.12 11.80 24.99
CA ASP A 116 0.08 10.38 25.39
C ASP A 116 -0.48 9.26 24.49
N ARG A 117 -0.59 9.44 23.16
CA ARG A 117 -0.55 8.27 22.26
C ARG A 117 0.86 8.07 21.75
N LYS A 118 1.48 6.97 22.20
CA LYS A 118 2.77 6.51 21.70
C LYS A 118 2.69 6.50 20.16
N PRO A 119 3.39 7.41 19.45
CA PRO A 119 3.46 7.31 18.02
C PRO A 119 4.11 5.96 17.72
N ARG A 120 3.47 5.14 16.88
CA ARG A 120 4.23 4.13 16.16
C ARG A 120 5.08 4.92 15.19
N ALA A 121 6.28 5.26 15.66
CA ALA A 121 7.36 5.67 14.82
C ALA A 121 7.61 4.56 13.80
N CYS A 122 7.99 4.95 12.59
CA CYS A 122 8.92 4.15 11.80
C CYS A 122 10.08 3.67 12.70
#